data_AF-A0A2U9P3K1-F1
#
_entry.id   AF-A0A2U9P3K1-F1
#
_cell.length_a   1.000
_cell.length_b   1.000
_cell.length_c   1.000
_cell.angle_alpha   90.00
_cell.angle_beta   90.00
_cell.angle_gamma   90.00
#
_symmetry.space_group_name_H-M   'P 1'
#
loop_
_entity.id
_entity.type
_entity.pdbx_description
1 polymer ?
#
loop_
_entity_poly.entity_id
_entity_poly.type
_entity_poly.pdbx_seq_one_letter_code
_entity_poly.pdbx_strand_id
1 'polypeptide(L)'
;MGVLKKFEQRLEGLVNGTFAKVFKSEVQPVEIAGALQRECDNNATIWNRDRTVVPNDFIVELSAPDYERLSPYSGQLGDELAGMVRDYAKQQRYTFMGPIKVHLEKADDLDTGLYRVRSRTLASSTNQQASPGAGPAAAPPRPGGYGYPPAAAPAGAPPMPAAPPPGAGGYGYPQPAAPQRPPAGPPPGPMPGGRTRYWIEINGARHQISRPTLVLGRSTDADVRIDDPGVSRRHCEIRTGTPSTIQDLGSTNGIVVDGQHTTRATLRDGSRIVVGSTTVIYRQAEG
;
A
#
# COMPACT_ATOMS: atom_id res chain seq x y z
N MET A 1 10.66 -32.57 13.47
CA MET A 1 9.26 -32.39 13.04
C MET A 1 8.97 -30.91 12.93
N GLY A 2 8.43 -30.45 11.81
CA GLY A 2 8.10 -29.03 11.58
C GLY A 2 6.97 -28.54 12.48
N VAL A 3 7.01 -27.25 12.84
CA VAL A 3 6.01 -26.58 13.68
C VAL A 3 4.60 -26.61 13.10
N LEU A 4 4.46 -26.54 11.77
CA LEU A 4 3.16 -26.67 11.09
C LEU A 4 2.52 -28.04 11.32
N LYS A 5 3.30 -29.12 11.22
CA LYS A 5 2.78 -30.49 11.41
C LYS A 5 2.27 -30.75 12.84
N LYS A 6 2.88 -30.09 13.82
CA LYS A 6 2.41 -30.14 15.22
C LYS A 6 1.11 -29.35 15.43
N PHE A 7 0.96 -28.23 14.72
CA PHE A 7 -0.28 -27.46 14.72
C PHE A 7 -1.41 -28.26 14.06
N GLU A 8 -1.17 -28.87 12.91
CA GLU A 8 -2.14 -29.76 12.24
C GLU A 8 -2.60 -30.90 13.16
N GLN A 9 -1.69 -31.61 13.84
CA GLN A 9 -2.05 -32.68 14.76
C GLN A 9 -2.85 -32.20 15.99
N ARG A 10 -2.56 -31.02 16.52
CA ARG A 10 -3.33 -30.44 17.65
C ARG A 10 -4.69 -29.95 17.20
N LEU A 11 -4.76 -29.37 16.01
CA LEU A 11 -6.00 -28.94 15.38
C LEU A 11 -6.89 -30.15 15.07
N GLU A 12 -6.32 -31.25 14.55
CA GLU A 12 -7.03 -32.52 14.34
C GLU A 12 -7.54 -33.10 15.68
N GLY A 13 -6.73 -33.07 16.73
CA GLY A 13 -7.11 -33.59 18.06
C GLY A 13 -8.16 -32.76 18.79
N LEU A 14 -8.21 -31.44 18.56
CA LEU A 14 -9.23 -30.54 19.10
C LEU A 14 -10.58 -30.70 18.41
N VAL A 15 -10.61 -31.27 17.19
CA VAL A 15 -11.83 -31.32 16.38
C VAL A 15 -12.35 -32.74 16.18
N ASN A 16 -12.92 -33.28 17.23
CA ASN A 16 -13.64 -34.56 17.20
C ASN A 16 -15.14 -34.41 16.85
N GLY A 17 -15.53 -33.55 15.90
CA GLY A 17 -16.95 -33.56 15.49
C GLY A 17 -17.47 -32.63 14.39
N THR A 18 -16.86 -31.48 14.09
CA THR A 18 -17.56 -30.47 13.29
C THR A 18 -16.73 -29.57 12.36
N PHE A 19 -15.38 -29.64 12.33
CA PHE A 19 -14.58 -28.82 11.39
C PHE A 19 -14.65 -29.32 9.95
N ALA A 20 -14.26 -30.57 9.66
CA ALA A 20 -13.91 -30.97 8.28
C ALA A 20 -15.05 -30.84 7.24
N LYS A 21 -16.31 -30.76 7.70
CA LYS A 21 -17.48 -30.57 6.83
C LYS A 21 -17.84 -29.09 6.59
N VAL A 22 -17.35 -28.19 7.45
CA VAL A 22 -17.59 -26.73 7.43
C VAL A 22 -16.43 -26.00 6.72
N PHE A 23 -15.22 -26.57 6.70
CA PHE A 23 -14.02 -25.98 6.08
C PHE A 23 -13.79 -26.40 4.62
N LYS A 24 -14.85 -26.40 3.79
CA LYS A 24 -14.70 -26.02 2.37
C LYS A 24 -14.58 -24.50 2.24
N SER A 25 -13.91 -23.84 3.19
CA SER A 25 -13.48 -22.46 3.05
C SER A 25 -12.28 -22.46 2.11
N GLU A 26 -12.19 -21.43 1.28
CA GLU A 26 -11.01 -21.22 0.44
C GLU A 26 -9.77 -20.86 1.28
N VAL A 27 -9.93 -20.49 2.56
CA VAL A 27 -8.81 -20.24 3.49
C VAL A 27 -8.59 -21.43 4.41
N GLN A 28 -7.40 -22.04 4.33
CA GLN A 28 -7.00 -23.10 5.25
C GLN A 28 -6.31 -22.53 6.50
N PRO A 29 -6.57 -23.05 7.71
CA PRO A 29 -5.87 -22.64 8.93
C PRO A 29 -4.34 -22.79 8.85
N VAL A 30 -3.88 -23.76 8.05
CA VAL A 30 -2.46 -24.01 7.79
C VAL A 30 -1.83 -22.89 6.97
N GLU A 31 -2.59 -22.26 6.07
CA GLU A 31 -2.15 -21.10 5.31
C GLU A 31 -2.03 -19.86 6.20
N ILE A 32 -3.01 -19.64 7.09
CA ILE A 32 -2.94 -18.60 8.12
C ILE A 32 -1.70 -18.83 8.99
N ALA A 33 -1.48 -20.06 9.45
CA ALA A 33 -0.31 -20.42 10.25
C ALA A 33 1.03 -20.11 9.52
N GLY A 34 1.14 -20.48 8.25
CA GLY A 34 2.30 -20.16 7.42
C GLY A 34 2.48 -18.67 7.19
N ALA A 35 1.39 -17.93 7.00
CA ALA A 35 1.42 -16.48 6.86
C ALA A 35 1.88 -15.78 8.14
N LEU A 36 1.44 -16.21 9.32
CA LEU A 36 1.93 -15.66 10.60
C LEU A 36 3.43 -15.90 10.80
N GLN A 37 3.94 -17.07 10.43
CA GLN A 37 5.39 -17.34 10.50
C GLN A 37 6.16 -16.40 9.58
N ARG A 38 5.72 -16.29 8.32
CA ARG A 38 6.34 -15.39 7.35
C ARG A 38 6.30 -13.94 7.81
N GLU A 39 5.19 -13.52 8.41
CA GLU A 39 5.02 -12.19 8.97
C GLU A 39 5.96 -11.93 10.15
N CYS A 40 6.18 -12.95 11.01
CA CYS A 40 7.19 -12.88 12.08
C CYS A 40 8.60 -12.68 11.52
N ASP A 41 8.99 -13.46 10.50
CA ASP A 41 10.31 -13.38 9.89
C ASP A 41 10.51 -12.04 9.15
N ASN A 42 9.49 -11.55 8.44
CA ASN A 42 9.54 -10.29 7.70
C ASN A 42 9.66 -9.07 8.62
N ASN A 43 8.98 -9.08 9.77
CA ASN A 43 9.02 -7.99 10.75
C ASN A 43 10.04 -8.23 11.89
N ALA A 44 10.85 -9.29 11.78
CA ALA A 44 11.92 -9.56 12.72
C ALA A 44 12.97 -8.45 12.67
N THR A 45 13.05 -7.66 13.73
CA THR A 45 13.97 -6.52 13.83
C THR A 45 15.13 -6.88 14.75
N ILE A 46 16.37 -6.68 14.28
CA ILE A 46 17.56 -6.91 15.08
C ILE A 46 17.69 -5.75 16.08
N TRP A 47 17.47 -6.03 17.36
CA TRP A 47 17.57 -5.01 18.41
C TRP A 47 19.00 -4.91 18.95
N ASN A 48 19.63 -6.07 19.20
CA ASN A 48 21.02 -6.17 19.68
C ASN A 48 21.79 -7.21 18.87
N ARG A 49 23.13 -7.25 19.01
CA ARG A 49 24.00 -8.26 18.35
C ARG A 49 23.56 -9.72 18.57
N ASP A 50 22.86 -10.01 19.67
CA ASP A 50 22.42 -11.35 20.04
C ASP A 50 20.89 -11.50 20.18
N ARG A 51 20.10 -10.48 19.85
CA ARG A 51 18.63 -10.52 20.05
C ARG A 51 17.86 -9.91 18.89
N THR A 52 17.13 -10.75 18.20
CA THR A 52 16.11 -10.38 17.22
C THR A 52 14.75 -10.33 17.90
N VAL A 53 14.08 -9.20 17.74
CA VAL A 53 12.79 -8.90 18.33
C VAL A 53 11.71 -9.04 17.26
N VAL A 54 10.60 -9.68 17.63
CA VAL A 54 9.47 -9.93 16.74
C VAL A 54 8.17 -9.32 17.30
N PRO A 55 7.19 -9.01 16.44
CA PRO A 55 5.87 -8.54 16.86
C PRO A 55 5.20 -9.54 17.80
N ASN A 56 4.42 -9.02 18.75
CA ASN A 56 3.70 -9.79 19.75
C ASN A 56 2.17 -9.70 19.60
N ASP A 57 1.66 -8.87 18.70
CA ASP A 57 0.23 -8.77 18.42
C ASP A 57 -0.01 -9.06 16.94
N PHE A 58 -0.83 -10.07 16.65
CA PHE A 58 -1.17 -10.47 15.29
C PHE A 58 -2.68 -10.41 15.10
N ILE A 59 -3.10 -9.71 14.05
CA ILE A 59 -4.49 -9.54 13.67
C ILE A 59 -4.67 -10.27 12.34
N VAL A 60 -5.49 -11.31 12.35
CA VAL A 60 -5.87 -12.06 11.14
C VAL A 60 -7.22 -11.54 10.69
N GLU A 61 -7.20 -10.67 9.69
CA GLU A 61 -8.39 -10.13 9.07
C GLU A 61 -8.92 -11.12 8.04
N LEU A 62 -10.19 -11.49 8.17
CA LEU A 62 -10.89 -12.46 7.34
C LEU A 62 -12.11 -11.80 6.70
N SER A 63 -12.51 -12.31 5.54
CA SER A 63 -13.78 -11.92 4.91
C SER A 63 -14.96 -12.12 5.87
N ALA A 64 -16.02 -11.32 5.74
CA ALA A 64 -17.24 -11.47 6.54
C ALA A 64 -17.80 -12.92 6.57
N PRO A 65 -17.98 -13.63 5.43
CA PRO A 65 -18.51 -14.99 5.45
C PRO A 65 -17.55 -16.02 6.05
N ASP A 66 -16.23 -15.83 5.95
CA ASP A 66 -15.24 -16.71 6.60
C ASP A 66 -15.17 -16.44 8.10
N TYR A 67 -15.20 -15.17 8.50
CA TYR A 67 -15.20 -14.76 9.90
C TYR A 67 -16.43 -15.27 10.63
N GLU A 68 -17.64 -15.18 10.07
CA GLU A 68 -18.86 -15.69 10.71
C GLU A 68 -18.80 -17.20 10.97
N ARG A 69 -18.18 -17.97 10.07
CA ARG A 69 -17.98 -19.42 10.23
C ARG A 69 -16.92 -19.75 11.26
N LEU A 70 -15.88 -18.93 11.36
CA LEU A 70 -14.74 -19.09 12.27
C LEU A 70 -15.00 -18.48 13.65
N SER A 71 -15.95 -17.56 13.77
CA SER A 71 -16.31 -16.84 14.99
C SER A 71 -16.48 -17.76 16.22
N PRO A 72 -17.20 -18.90 16.12
CA PRO A 72 -17.34 -19.84 17.25
C PRO A 72 -16.02 -20.44 17.75
N TYR A 73 -15.01 -20.49 16.89
CA TYR A 73 -13.72 -21.13 17.15
C TYR A 73 -12.56 -20.14 17.20
N SER A 74 -12.83 -18.84 17.01
CA SER A 74 -11.84 -17.77 16.91
C SER A 74 -10.92 -17.68 18.13
N GLY A 75 -11.47 -17.89 19.35
CA GLY A 75 -10.70 -17.94 20.58
C GLY A 75 -9.70 -19.11 20.59
N GLN A 76 -10.18 -20.34 20.42
CA GLN A 76 -9.32 -21.54 20.44
C GLN A 76 -8.30 -21.54 19.31
N LEU A 77 -8.69 -21.09 18.11
CA LEU A 77 -7.81 -21.02 16.96
C LEU A 77 -6.75 -19.92 17.14
N GLY A 78 -7.12 -18.78 17.71
CA GLY A 78 -6.17 -17.73 18.11
C GLY A 78 -5.16 -18.24 19.13
N ASP A 79 -5.59 -18.95 20.16
CA ASP A 79 -4.71 -19.53 21.17
C ASP A 79 -3.72 -20.58 20.58
N GLU A 80 -4.20 -21.45 19.70
CA GLU A 80 -3.34 -22.44 19.02
C GLU A 80 -2.35 -21.78 18.05
N LEU A 81 -2.78 -20.78 17.28
CA LEU A 81 -1.90 -19.99 16.41
C LEU A 81 -0.83 -19.25 17.22
N ALA A 82 -1.22 -18.60 18.33
CA ALA A 82 -0.31 -17.92 19.24
C ALA A 82 0.71 -18.91 19.85
N GLY A 83 0.25 -20.09 20.23
CA GLY A 83 1.10 -21.18 20.71
C GLY A 83 2.12 -21.63 19.68
N MET A 84 1.69 -21.80 18.43
CA MET A 84 2.54 -22.22 17.30
C MET A 84 3.59 -21.15 16.95
N VAL A 85 3.20 -19.88 16.86
CA VAL A 85 4.14 -18.77 16.60
C VAL A 85 5.15 -18.63 17.73
N ARG A 86 4.73 -18.83 18.99
CA ARG A 86 5.65 -18.84 20.14
C ARG A 86 6.68 -19.97 20.05
N ASP A 87 6.25 -21.18 19.68
CA ASP A 87 7.14 -22.33 19.48
C ASP A 87 8.12 -22.08 18.32
N TYR A 88 7.65 -21.46 17.23
CA TYR A 88 8.48 -21.09 16.08
C TYR A 88 9.55 -20.06 16.45
N ALA A 89 9.17 -18.98 17.12
CA ALA A 89 10.10 -17.96 17.59
C ALA A 89 11.15 -18.53 18.56
N LYS A 90 10.78 -19.47 19.44
CA LYS A 90 11.76 -20.18 20.28
C LYS A 90 12.80 -20.95 19.46
N GLN A 91 12.37 -21.60 18.37
CA GLN A 91 13.28 -22.33 17.48
C GLN A 91 14.23 -21.38 16.74
N GLN A 92 13.74 -20.23 16.29
CA GLN A 92 14.52 -19.20 15.60
C GLN A 92 15.30 -18.25 16.54
N ARG A 93 15.23 -18.48 17.86
CA ARG A 93 15.79 -17.61 18.91
C ARG A 93 15.29 -16.15 18.87
N TYR A 94 14.07 -15.95 18.40
CA TYR A 94 13.40 -14.66 18.47
C TYR A 94 12.86 -14.38 19.87
N THR A 95 12.86 -13.10 20.24
CA THR A 95 12.34 -12.63 21.53
C THR A 95 11.14 -11.72 21.30
N PHE A 96 10.01 -12.02 21.95
CA PHE A 96 8.84 -11.14 21.95
C PHE A 96 8.98 -10.06 23.02
N MET A 97 8.46 -8.85 22.77
CA MET A 97 8.40 -7.75 23.76
C MET A 97 7.17 -7.83 24.70
N GLY A 98 6.54 -9.00 24.82
CA GLY A 98 5.34 -9.19 25.62
C GLY A 98 4.65 -10.53 25.36
N PRO A 99 3.47 -10.77 25.95
CA PRO A 99 2.66 -11.94 25.63
C PRO A 99 2.21 -11.86 24.18
N ILE A 100 2.33 -12.98 23.46
CA ILE A 100 1.82 -13.08 22.10
C ILE A 100 0.30 -13.17 22.13
N LYS A 101 -0.36 -12.35 21.31
CA LYS A 101 -1.79 -12.39 21.10
C LYS A 101 -2.07 -12.53 19.61
N VAL A 102 -2.99 -13.43 19.29
CA VAL A 102 -3.49 -13.61 17.93
C VAL A 102 -5.00 -13.47 18.00
N HIS A 103 -5.54 -12.50 17.28
CA HIS A 103 -6.96 -12.25 17.20
C HIS A 103 -7.43 -12.31 15.75
N LEU A 104 -8.63 -12.84 15.55
CA LEU A 104 -9.28 -12.84 14.26
C LEU A 104 -10.21 -11.62 14.22
N GLU A 105 -10.13 -10.84 13.15
CA GLU A 105 -10.98 -9.67 12.93
C GLU A 105 -11.72 -9.82 11.60
N LYS A 106 -12.91 -9.24 11.50
CA LYS A 106 -13.63 -9.19 10.23
C LYS A 106 -13.17 -7.99 9.42
N ALA A 107 -13.00 -8.21 8.12
CA ALA A 107 -12.71 -7.18 7.16
C ALA A 107 -13.77 -7.22 6.07
N ASP A 108 -14.54 -6.14 6.00
CA ASP A 108 -15.61 -5.98 5.02
C ASP A 108 -15.05 -5.59 3.63
N ASP A 109 -13.75 -5.24 3.54
CA ASP A 109 -13.00 -4.97 2.31
C ASP A 109 -12.40 -6.23 1.65
N LEU A 110 -12.47 -7.40 2.30
CA LEU A 110 -11.88 -8.65 1.84
C LEU A 110 -12.93 -9.58 1.21
N ASP A 111 -12.66 -10.06 -0.01
CA ASP A 111 -13.46 -11.09 -0.67
C ASP A 111 -13.38 -12.44 0.08
N THR A 112 -14.40 -13.28 -0.12
CA THR A 112 -14.42 -14.65 0.41
C THR A 112 -13.18 -15.41 -0.04
N GLY A 113 -12.57 -16.18 0.87
CA GLY A 113 -11.34 -16.90 0.56
C GLY A 113 -10.05 -16.06 0.68
N LEU A 114 -10.15 -14.77 0.99
CA LEU A 114 -9.01 -13.92 1.26
C LEU A 114 -8.85 -13.66 2.75
N TYR A 115 -7.58 -13.58 3.16
CA TYR A 115 -7.18 -13.22 4.51
C TYR A 115 -6.00 -12.26 4.45
N ARG A 116 -5.92 -11.36 5.43
CA ARG A 116 -4.81 -10.41 5.59
C ARG A 116 -4.28 -10.57 7.01
N VAL A 117 -2.98 -10.82 7.14
CA VAL A 117 -2.32 -10.89 8.44
C VAL A 117 -1.62 -9.56 8.67
N ARG A 118 -1.90 -8.93 9.81
CA ARG A 118 -1.23 -7.71 10.25
C ARG A 118 -0.49 -8.01 11.53
N SER A 119 0.76 -7.61 11.60
CA SER A 119 1.54 -7.67 12.83
C SER A 119 1.71 -6.27 13.43
N ARG A 120 1.66 -6.19 14.76
CA ARG A 120 1.90 -4.98 15.53
C ARG A 120 2.84 -5.31 16.68
N THR A 121 3.87 -4.48 16.83
CA THR A 121 4.75 -4.48 17.99
C THR A 121 4.10 -3.64 19.08
N LEU A 122 3.33 -4.29 19.95
CA LEU A 122 2.85 -3.64 21.17
C LEU A 122 3.93 -3.81 22.23
N ALA A 123 4.78 -2.79 22.36
CA ALA A 123 5.65 -2.70 23.53
C ALA A 123 4.75 -2.72 24.77
N SER A 124 4.89 -3.74 25.63
CA SER A 124 4.30 -3.72 26.97
C SER A 124 4.99 -2.65 27.80
N SER A 125 4.69 -1.38 27.54
CA SER A 125 4.88 -0.30 28.49
C SER A 125 3.76 -0.44 29.52
N THR A 126 3.99 -1.27 30.53
CA THR A 126 3.38 -1.00 31.83
C THR A 126 3.90 0.36 32.28
N ASN A 127 3.21 1.44 31.89
CA ASN A 127 2.92 2.63 32.69
C ASN A 127 2.25 3.72 31.83
N GLN A 128 0.91 3.70 31.72
CA GLN A 128 0.10 4.91 31.85
C GLN A 128 -1.37 4.55 31.99
N GLN A 129 -1.70 4.29 33.24
CA GLN A 129 -3.01 4.60 33.79
C GLN A 129 -3.11 6.13 33.84
N ALA A 130 -3.92 6.72 32.97
CA ALA A 130 -4.42 8.08 33.14
C ALA A 130 -5.81 8.14 32.52
N SER A 131 -6.80 7.85 33.36
CA SER A 131 -8.17 8.29 33.17
C SER A 131 -8.18 9.80 32.87
N PRO A 132 -8.87 10.30 31.84
CA PRO A 132 -9.20 11.71 31.78
C PRO A 132 -10.32 11.98 32.80
N GLY A 133 -9.91 12.18 34.05
CA GLY A 133 -10.74 12.79 35.07
C GLY A 133 -10.88 14.28 34.78
N ALA A 134 -12.13 14.70 34.62
CA ALA A 134 -12.69 15.98 35.05
C ALA A 134 -11.78 17.22 34.99
N GLY A 135 -11.95 18.03 33.94
CA GLY A 135 -11.70 19.46 33.96
C GLY A 135 -13.03 20.21 33.93
N PRO A 136 -13.41 20.98 34.97
CA PRO A 136 -14.61 21.80 34.96
C PRO A 136 -14.29 23.19 34.40
N ALA A 137 -15.13 23.71 33.50
CA ALA A 137 -15.49 25.13 33.40
C ALA A 137 -16.34 25.37 32.14
N ALA A 138 -17.63 25.10 32.25
CA ALA A 138 -18.62 25.76 31.41
C ALA A 138 -18.81 27.20 31.94
N ALA A 139 -18.48 28.20 31.13
CA ALA A 139 -18.89 29.58 31.33
C ALA A 139 -19.96 29.94 30.26
N PRO A 140 -20.98 30.73 30.62
CA PRO A 140 -22.21 30.88 29.83
C PRO A 140 -22.06 31.90 28.67
N PRO A 141 -22.89 31.83 27.61
CA PRO A 141 -22.97 32.88 26.60
C PRO A 141 -23.79 34.07 27.11
N ARG A 142 -23.30 35.30 26.91
CA ARG A 142 -24.09 36.54 27.04
C ARG A 142 -24.56 37.04 25.67
N PRO A 143 -25.77 37.62 25.57
CA PRO A 143 -26.36 38.09 24.31
C PRO A 143 -26.17 39.59 24.06
N GLY A 144 -26.11 39.96 22.77
CA GLY A 144 -26.61 41.23 22.22
C GLY A 144 -25.64 42.41 22.16
N GLY A 145 -25.73 43.18 21.06
CA GLY A 145 -25.32 44.59 21.05
C GLY A 145 -24.75 45.11 19.73
N TYR A 146 -25.62 45.74 18.93
CA TYR A 146 -25.28 46.61 17.79
C TYR A 146 -24.37 47.79 18.20
N GLY A 147 -23.48 48.22 17.30
CA GLY A 147 -22.78 49.51 17.43
C GLY A 147 -21.78 49.78 16.30
N TYR A 148 -22.16 50.64 15.36
CA TYR A 148 -21.30 51.24 14.32
C TYR A 148 -20.07 51.95 14.90
N PRO A 149 -19.03 52.17 14.06
CA PRO A 149 -18.33 53.45 14.04
C PRO A 149 -18.54 54.21 12.71
N PRO A 150 -18.49 55.56 12.72
CA PRO A 150 -18.75 56.41 11.56
C PRO A 150 -17.51 56.67 10.69
N ALA A 151 -17.80 57.18 9.50
CA ALA A 151 -16.89 57.44 8.39
C ALA A 151 -15.96 58.67 8.58
N ALA A 152 -14.79 58.61 7.94
CA ALA A 152 -14.13 59.75 7.29
C ALA A 152 -13.07 59.27 6.28
N ALA A 153 -13.30 59.56 4.99
CA ALA A 153 -12.32 59.55 3.89
C ALA A 153 -11.55 60.91 3.87
N PRO A 154 -10.65 61.26 2.91
CA PRO A 154 -10.20 60.54 1.70
C PRO A 154 -8.67 60.62 1.42
N ALA A 155 -8.17 59.86 0.42
CA ALA A 155 -7.25 60.33 -0.64
C ALA A 155 -6.56 59.17 -1.38
N GLY A 156 -6.57 59.23 -2.72
CA GLY A 156 -5.49 58.72 -3.58
C GLY A 156 -5.66 57.32 -4.17
N ALA A 157 -6.36 57.22 -5.31
CA ALA A 157 -6.19 56.11 -6.25
C ALA A 157 -5.15 56.48 -7.33
N PRO A 158 -4.42 55.49 -7.86
CA PRO A 158 -4.26 55.43 -9.31
C PRO A 158 -4.64 54.05 -9.90
N PRO A 159 -5.02 54.02 -11.20
CA PRO A 159 -5.82 52.97 -11.81
C PRO A 159 -5.02 51.85 -12.50
N MET A 160 -5.67 50.70 -12.69
CA MET A 160 -5.27 49.63 -13.60
C MET A 160 -5.38 50.07 -15.08
N PRO A 161 -4.54 49.59 -16.01
CA PRO A 161 -4.85 49.64 -17.42
C PRO A 161 -5.65 48.41 -17.86
N ALA A 162 -6.81 48.69 -18.44
CA ALA A 162 -7.76 47.74 -19.00
C ALA A 162 -7.34 47.23 -20.39
N ALA A 163 -7.91 46.08 -20.75
CA ALA A 163 -7.84 45.46 -22.06
C ALA A 163 -8.37 46.35 -23.21
N PRO A 164 -7.91 46.17 -24.46
CA PRO A 164 -8.48 46.85 -25.62
C PRO A 164 -9.76 46.15 -26.14
N PRO A 165 -10.79 46.91 -26.60
CA PRO A 165 -12.00 46.37 -27.22
C PRO A 165 -11.87 46.25 -28.76
N PRO A 166 -12.87 45.62 -29.44
CA PRO A 166 -12.82 45.27 -30.86
C PRO A 166 -13.56 46.26 -31.81
N GLY A 167 -13.21 46.20 -33.10
CA GLY A 167 -13.99 46.70 -34.26
C GLY A 167 -13.45 48.01 -34.87
N ALA A 168 -13.55 48.33 -36.17
CA ALA A 168 -14.01 47.66 -37.38
C ALA A 168 -13.65 48.57 -38.60
N GLY A 169 -13.32 47.96 -39.76
CA GLY A 169 -13.25 48.59 -41.11
C GLY A 169 -12.00 49.44 -41.40
N GLY A 170 -11.36 49.39 -42.57
CA GLY A 170 -11.64 48.74 -43.84
C GLY A 170 -10.68 49.34 -44.91
N TYR A 171 -10.55 48.64 -46.03
CA TYR A 171 -9.90 49.01 -47.31
C TYR A 171 -8.38 48.77 -47.47
N GLY A 172 -8.09 47.74 -48.28
CA GLY A 172 -7.35 47.96 -49.53
C GLY A 172 -5.94 47.37 -49.64
N TYR A 173 -5.82 46.47 -50.62
CA TYR A 173 -4.62 46.15 -51.41
C TYR A 173 -3.72 44.96 -50.99
N PRO A 174 -3.09 44.32 -51.99
CA PRO A 174 -3.14 42.88 -52.19
C PRO A 174 -1.93 42.17 -51.61
N GLN A 175 -2.11 40.88 -51.36
CA GLN A 175 -1.14 39.96 -50.79
C GLN A 175 0.06 39.73 -51.72
N PRO A 176 1.30 40.08 -51.33
CA PRO A 176 2.50 39.58 -51.98
C PRO A 176 2.89 38.22 -51.36
N ALA A 177 3.36 37.34 -52.24
CA ALA A 177 3.74 35.96 -51.98
C ALA A 177 4.68 35.80 -50.77
N ALA A 178 4.37 34.82 -49.92
CA ALA A 178 5.26 34.36 -48.87
C ALA A 178 6.60 33.87 -49.46
N PRO A 179 7.76 34.28 -48.91
CA PRO A 179 9.00 33.61 -49.23
C PRO A 179 8.92 32.16 -48.72
N GLN A 180 9.06 31.23 -49.64
CA GLN A 180 9.10 29.79 -49.39
C GLN A 180 10.18 29.48 -48.37
N ARG A 181 9.78 29.02 -47.18
CA ARG A 181 10.69 28.32 -46.27
C ARG A 181 11.16 27.05 -47.00
N PRO A 182 12.47 26.75 -47.04
CA PRO A 182 12.95 25.52 -47.65
C PRO A 182 12.28 24.31 -46.98
N PRO A 183 12.05 23.20 -47.71
CA PRO A 183 11.46 22.00 -47.14
C PRO A 183 12.33 21.56 -45.97
N ALA A 184 11.71 21.49 -44.78
CA ALA A 184 12.30 20.84 -43.64
C ALA A 184 12.76 19.46 -44.10
N GLY A 185 14.07 19.19 -43.93
CA GLY A 185 14.58 17.84 -44.08
C GLY A 185 13.77 16.86 -43.23
N PRO A 186 13.87 15.54 -43.49
CA PRO A 186 13.21 14.56 -42.64
C PRO A 186 13.49 14.90 -41.17
N PRO A 187 12.49 14.81 -40.27
CA PRO A 187 12.70 15.14 -38.87
C PRO A 187 13.96 14.40 -38.41
N PRO A 188 14.83 15.00 -37.57
CA PRO A 188 15.93 14.25 -37.00
C PRO A 188 15.30 13.00 -36.40
N GLY A 189 15.65 11.83 -36.95
CA GLY A 189 15.25 10.56 -36.38
C GLY A 189 15.56 10.62 -34.89
N PRO A 190 14.73 10.04 -34.02
CA PRO A 190 14.91 10.16 -32.58
C PRO A 190 16.37 9.93 -32.27
N MET A 191 17.03 11.00 -31.79
CA MET A 191 18.37 10.89 -31.23
C MET A 191 18.32 9.68 -30.29
N PRO A 192 19.29 8.77 -30.31
CA PRO A 192 19.36 7.74 -29.28
C PRO A 192 19.61 8.48 -27.97
N GLY A 193 18.52 8.90 -27.32
CA GLY A 193 18.53 9.53 -26.02
C GLY A 193 19.34 8.62 -25.11
N GLY A 194 20.20 9.24 -24.28
CA GLY A 194 21.02 8.53 -23.29
C GLY A 194 20.17 7.41 -22.72
N ARG A 195 20.62 6.16 -22.95
CA ARG A 195 19.78 4.97 -22.72
C ARG A 195 19.58 4.86 -21.23
N THR A 196 18.57 5.57 -20.71
CA THR A 196 18.21 5.55 -19.31
C THR A 196 17.88 4.10 -19.00
N ARG A 197 18.71 3.49 -18.16
CA ARG A 197 18.56 2.10 -17.79
C ARG A 197 17.54 2.05 -16.67
N TYR A 198 16.50 1.29 -16.91
CA TYR A 198 15.44 1.05 -15.95
C TYR A 198 15.59 -0.38 -15.42
N TRP A 199 15.50 -0.57 -14.11
CA TRP A 199 15.39 -1.88 -13.50
C TRP A 199 14.50 -1.82 -12.26
N ILE A 200 13.99 -2.96 -11.87
CA ILE A 200 13.24 -3.12 -10.63
C ILE A 200 13.92 -4.14 -9.74
N GLU A 201 13.79 -3.95 -8.44
CA GLU A 201 14.33 -4.86 -7.43
C GLU A 201 13.16 -5.52 -6.71
N ILE A 202 13.08 -6.85 -6.79
CA ILE A 202 11.99 -7.66 -6.24
C ILE A 202 12.62 -8.84 -5.51
N ASN A 203 12.29 -9.04 -4.22
CA ASN A 203 12.81 -10.14 -3.41
C ASN A 203 14.36 -10.25 -3.44
N GLY A 204 15.07 -9.11 -3.60
CA GLY A 204 16.52 -9.05 -3.74
C GLY A 204 17.08 -9.36 -5.14
N ALA A 205 16.23 -9.74 -6.10
CA ALA A 205 16.61 -9.93 -7.50
C ALA A 205 16.40 -8.63 -8.31
N ARG A 206 17.35 -8.30 -9.19
CA ARG A 206 17.27 -7.15 -10.10
C ARG A 206 16.76 -7.61 -11.45
N HIS A 207 15.63 -7.05 -11.88
CA HIS A 207 15.03 -7.31 -13.19
C HIS A 207 15.14 -6.07 -14.07
N GLN A 208 15.88 -6.19 -15.17
CA GLN A 208 16.05 -5.08 -16.11
C GLN A 208 14.78 -4.86 -16.94
N ILE A 209 14.34 -3.61 -17.05
CA ILE A 209 13.21 -3.22 -17.89
C ILE A 209 13.77 -2.83 -19.26
N SER A 210 13.66 -3.75 -20.22
CA SER A 210 14.13 -3.53 -21.60
C SER A 210 13.04 -3.02 -22.54
N ARG A 211 11.77 -3.06 -22.12
CA ARG A 211 10.59 -2.68 -22.91
C ARG A 211 10.01 -1.34 -22.41
N PRO A 212 9.33 -0.56 -23.28
CA PRO A 212 8.67 0.68 -22.86
C PRO A 212 7.52 0.44 -21.87
N THR A 213 6.89 -0.74 -21.92
CA THR A 213 5.88 -1.17 -20.96
C THR A 213 6.33 -2.50 -20.35
N LEU A 214 6.17 -2.63 -19.03
CA LEU A 214 6.46 -3.82 -18.26
C LEU A 214 5.23 -4.19 -17.42
N VAL A 215 4.69 -5.38 -17.62
CA VAL A 215 3.56 -5.88 -16.84
C VAL A 215 4.06 -6.73 -15.68
N LEU A 216 3.60 -6.40 -14.47
CA LEU A 216 3.83 -7.18 -13.25
C LEU A 216 2.57 -7.97 -12.91
N GLY A 217 2.74 -9.22 -12.51
CA GLY A 217 1.62 -10.06 -12.13
C GLY A 217 2.03 -11.47 -11.78
N ARG A 218 1.06 -12.28 -11.35
CA ARG A 218 1.27 -13.69 -10.99
C ARG A 218 1.21 -14.66 -12.19
N SER A 219 0.56 -14.26 -13.29
CA SER A 219 0.41 -15.14 -14.46
C SER A 219 1.72 -15.28 -15.23
N THR A 220 1.82 -16.34 -16.03
CA THR A 220 2.88 -16.49 -17.04
C THR A 220 2.79 -15.46 -18.15
N ASP A 221 1.66 -14.76 -18.26
CA ASP A 221 1.43 -13.69 -19.24
C ASP A 221 2.02 -12.33 -18.82
N ALA A 222 2.55 -12.22 -17.60
CA ALA A 222 3.23 -11.02 -17.12
C ALA A 222 4.71 -11.03 -17.52
N ASP A 223 5.28 -9.86 -17.85
CA ASP A 223 6.72 -9.73 -18.13
C ASP A 223 7.56 -10.07 -16.89
N VAL A 224 7.07 -9.67 -15.71
CA VAL A 224 7.67 -9.98 -14.42
C VAL A 224 6.67 -10.74 -13.58
N ARG A 225 6.99 -12.02 -13.39
CA ARG A 225 6.20 -12.93 -12.57
C ARG A 225 6.52 -12.70 -11.09
N ILE A 226 5.48 -12.42 -10.33
CA ILE A 226 5.54 -12.33 -8.87
C ILE A 226 4.72 -13.50 -8.32
N ASP A 227 5.40 -14.49 -7.74
CA ASP A 227 4.78 -15.61 -7.05
C ASP A 227 4.29 -15.18 -5.67
N ASP A 228 3.21 -14.42 -5.67
CA ASP A 228 2.55 -13.89 -4.48
C ASP A 228 1.03 -14.06 -4.64
N PRO A 229 0.36 -14.69 -3.66
CA PRO A 229 -1.08 -14.94 -3.73
C PRO A 229 -1.91 -13.65 -3.72
N GLY A 230 -1.38 -12.56 -3.14
CA GLY A 230 -1.97 -11.22 -3.16
C GLY A 230 -1.76 -10.46 -4.47
N VAL A 231 -1.11 -11.07 -5.47
CA VAL A 231 -0.87 -10.45 -6.78
C VAL A 231 -1.78 -11.06 -7.84
N SER A 232 -2.63 -10.22 -8.44
CA SER A 232 -3.47 -10.61 -9.58
C SER A 232 -2.64 -11.05 -10.79
N ARG A 233 -3.28 -11.83 -11.69
CA ARG A 233 -2.67 -12.36 -12.92
C ARG A 233 -1.94 -11.29 -13.74
N ARG A 234 -2.60 -10.16 -13.96
CA ARG A 234 -2.04 -8.90 -14.46
C ARG A 234 -2.37 -7.84 -13.42
N HIS A 235 -1.40 -7.46 -12.61
CA HIS A 235 -1.66 -6.59 -11.46
C HIS A 235 -1.47 -5.13 -11.85
N CYS A 236 -0.29 -4.78 -12.31
CA CYS A 236 0.03 -3.41 -12.71
C CYS A 236 0.97 -3.38 -13.90
N GLU A 237 0.93 -2.29 -14.65
CA GLU A 237 1.88 -1.99 -15.72
C GLU A 237 2.74 -0.78 -15.36
N ILE A 238 4.05 -0.90 -15.56
CA ILE A 238 4.99 0.20 -15.50
C ILE A 238 5.28 0.62 -16.94
N ARG A 239 5.02 1.89 -17.25
CA ARG A 239 5.45 2.54 -18.48
C ARG A 239 6.71 3.34 -18.19
N THR A 240 7.81 2.97 -18.83
CA THR A 240 9.08 3.70 -18.74
C THR A 240 9.09 4.84 -19.76
N GLY A 241 9.55 6.01 -19.33
CA GLY A 241 9.56 7.22 -20.15
C GLY A 241 9.84 8.47 -19.33
N THR A 242 9.57 9.62 -19.92
CA THR A 242 9.74 10.93 -19.25
C THR A 242 8.37 11.62 -19.20
N PRO A 243 7.54 11.41 -18.15
CA PRO A 243 7.81 10.68 -16.91
C PRO A 243 7.45 9.19 -16.96
N SER A 244 8.15 8.38 -16.16
CA SER A 244 7.77 6.99 -15.89
C SER A 244 6.49 6.97 -15.04
N THR A 245 5.56 6.08 -15.38
CA THR A 245 4.28 5.95 -14.69
C THR A 245 3.94 4.51 -14.42
N ILE A 246 3.26 4.26 -13.31
CA ILE A 246 2.62 2.98 -13.01
C ILE A 246 1.11 3.12 -13.10
N GLN A 247 0.47 2.10 -13.63
CA GLN A 247 -0.98 1.99 -13.72
C GLN A 247 -1.42 0.62 -13.22
N ASP A 248 -2.43 0.61 -12.36
CA ASP A 248 -3.13 -0.59 -11.94
C ASP A 248 -4.05 -1.09 -13.07
N LEU A 249 -4.05 -2.40 -13.30
CA LEU A 249 -4.84 -3.04 -14.37
C LEU A 249 -6.15 -3.66 -13.86
N GLY A 250 -6.67 -3.18 -12.74
CA GLY A 250 -7.80 -3.78 -12.04
C GLY A 250 -7.34 -4.91 -11.13
N SER A 251 -6.24 -4.66 -10.40
CA SER A 251 -5.80 -5.62 -9.40
C SER A 251 -6.76 -5.65 -8.22
N THR A 252 -6.83 -6.80 -7.56
CA THR A 252 -7.76 -7.04 -6.44
C THR A 252 -7.36 -6.23 -5.20
N ASN A 253 -6.06 -6.04 -4.98
CA ASN A 253 -5.52 -5.38 -3.79
C ASN A 253 -5.09 -3.93 -4.03
N GLY A 254 -5.10 -3.47 -5.29
CA GLY A 254 -4.51 -2.20 -5.69
C GLY A 254 -2.98 -2.18 -5.55
N ILE A 255 -2.40 -1.07 -5.99
CA ILE A 255 -0.96 -0.79 -5.81
C ILE A 255 -0.75 0.30 -4.76
N VAL A 256 0.32 0.16 -3.98
CA VAL A 256 0.77 1.20 -3.06
C VAL A 256 2.07 1.77 -3.59
N VAL A 257 2.12 3.07 -3.85
CA VAL A 257 3.32 3.75 -4.34
C VAL A 257 3.76 4.76 -3.28
N ASP A 258 4.99 4.62 -2.79
CA ASP A 258 5.58 5.48 -1.76
C ASP A 258 4.68 5.62 -0.51
N GLY A 259 3.97 4.54 -0.15
CA GLY A 259 3.07 4.47 0.99
C GLY A 259 1.65 4.99 0.73
N GLN A 260 1.30 5.34 -0.50
CA GLN A 260 -0.04 5.79 -0.89
C GLN A 260 -0.71 4.78 -1.83
N HIS A 261 -1.92 4.33 -1.47
CA HIS A 261 -2.73 3.49 -2.34
C HIS A 261 -3.24 4.33 -3.53
N THR A 262 -2.92 3.90 -4.74
CA THR A 262 -3.29 4.63 -5.96
C THR A 262 -3.56 3.67 -7.09
N THR A 263 -4.33 4.09 -8.10
CA THR A 263 -4.49 3.34 -9.35
C THR A 263 -3.53 3.83 -10.43
N ARG A 264 -3.00 5.04 -10.29
CA ARG A 264 -2.01 5.60 -11.21
C ARG A 264 -1.08 6.55 -10.48
N ALA A 265 0.22 6.37 -10.65
CA ALA A 265 1.23 7.27 -10.09
C ALA A 265 2.41 7.49 -11.04
N THR A 266 3.13 8.59 -10.82
CA THR A 266 4.42 8.82 -11.46
C THR A 266 5.50 8.15 -10.62
N LEU A 267 6.40 7.42 -11.28
CA LEU A 267 7.52 6.75 -10.64
C LEU A 267 8.80 7.56 -10.82
N ARG A 268 9.63 7.60 -9.78
CA ARG A 268 10.95 8.23 -9.77
C ARG A 268 12.00 7.21 -9.34
N ASP A 269 13.28 7.49 -9.58
CA ASP A 269 14.34 6.64 -9.04
C ASP A 269 14.18 6.44 -7.53
N GLY A 270 14.14 5.19 -7.09
CA GLY A 270 13.95 4.81 -5.69
C GLY A 270 12.48 4.69 -5.26
N SER A 271 11.50 4.94 -6.13
CA SER A 271 10.07 4.77 -5.78
C SER A 271 9.79 3.33 -5.33
N ARG A 272 9.12 3.21 -4.19
CA ARG A 272 8.74 1.92 -3.59
C ARG A 272 7.31 1.60 -3.95
N ILE A 273 7.13 0.48 -4.64
CA ILE A 273 5.84 -0.02 -5.11
C ILE A 273 5.53 -1.30 -4.34
N VAL A 274 4.43 -1.33 -3.60
CA VAL A 274 3.95 -2.55 -2.94
C VAL A 274 2.80 -3.11 -3.76
N VAL A 275 2.92 -4.40 -4.09
CA VAL A 275 2.00 -5.16 -4.93
C VAL A 275 1.66 -6.45 -4.17
N GLY A 276 0.44 -6.56 -3.65
CA GLY A 276 0.08 -7.65 -2.75
C GLY A 276 0.93 -7.61 -1.47
N SER A 277 1.70 -8.67 -1.19
CA SER A 277 2.68 -8.69 -0.09
C SER A 277 4.13 -8.45 -0.54
N THR A 278 4.35 -8.22 -1.84
CA THR A 278 5.68 -8.04 -2.42
C THR A 278 6.03 -6.55 -2.55
N THR A 279 7.22 -6.18 -2.03
CA THR A 279 7.80 -4.85 -2.27
C THR A 279 8.69 -4.88 -3.51
N VAL A 280 8.45 -3.93 -4.42
CA VAL A 280 9.19 -3.68 -5.64
C VAL A 280 9.82 -2.30 -5.55
N ILE A 281 11.13 -2.16 -5.79
CA ILE A 281 11.79 -0.86 -5.85
C ILE A 281 12.08 -0.53 -7.29
N TYR A 282 11.57 0.61 -7.78
CA TYR A 282 11.85 1.11 -9.11
C TYR A 282 13.16 1.89 -9.11
N ARG A 283 14.03 1.60 -10.07
CA ARG A 283 15.30 2.30 -10.26
C ARG A 283 15.44 2.75 -11.70
N GLN A 284 15.97 3.95 -11.87
CA GLN A 284 16.36 4.50 -13.15
C GLN A 284 17.72 5.19 -13.02
N ALA A 285 18.62 4.91 -13.95
CA ALA A 285 19.88 5.63 -14.06
C ALA A 285 20.05 6.17 -15.48
N GLU A 286 20.30 7.47 -15.58
CA GLU A 286 20.85 8.06 -16.79
C GLU A 286 22.31 7.62 -16.92
N GLY A 287 22.70 7.17 -18.11
CA GLY A 287 24.04 6.72 -18.45
C GLY A 287 24.67 7.61 -19.49
#